data_AF-A0A2U2AFP4-F1
#
_entry.id   AF-A0A2U2AFP4-F1
#
_cell.length_a   1.000
_cell.length_b   1.000
_cell.length_c   1.000
_cell.angle_alpha   90.00
_cell.angle_beta   90.00
_cell.angle_gamma   90.00
#
_symmetry.space_group_name_H-M   'P 1'
#
loop_
_entity.id
_entity.type
_entity.pdbx_description
1 polymer ?
#
loop_
_entity_poly.entity_id
_entity_poly.type
_entity_poly.pdbx_seq_one_letter_code
_entity_poly.pdbx_strand_id
1 'polypeptide(L)'
;MDLKAHKHELWDYLIGYGFSIILTLISFAVVVYLRHIASIGVIASILAVCAVTQVFVQLVYFLHIKRNENGGWNLAALLFTAVILLMVIGGSGWVMYYLHMNMMPELPI
;
A
#
# COMPACT_ATOMS: atom_id res chain seq x y z
N MET A 1 -6.90 38.99 6.28
CA MET A 1 -5.63 38.34 6.73
C MET A 1 -5.68 36.82 6.54
N ASP A 2 -6.43 36.28 5.56
CA ASP A 2 -6.78 34.83 5.48
C ASP A 2 -6.26 34.07 4.23
N LEU A 3 -5.51 34.73 3.34
CA LEU A 3 -5.10 34.10 2.07
C LEU A 3 -3.94 33.09 2.24
N LYS A 4 -3.12 33.23 3.29
CA LYS A 4 -1.94 32.36 3.48
C LYS A 4 -2.29 30.97 4.02
N ALA A 5 -3.34 30.87 4.84
CA ALA A 5 -3.73 29.60 5.47
C ALA A 5 -4.32 28.61 4.45
N HIS A 6 -5.21 29.08 3.56
CA HIS A 6 -5.86 28.20 2.58
C HIS A 6 -4.91 27.63 1.52
N LYS A 7 -3.82 28.36 1.20
CA LYS A 7 -2.80 27.87 0.27
C LYS A 7 -2.08 26.63 0.80
N HIS A 8 -1.71 26.60 2.07
CA HIS A 8 -0.87 25.53 2.63
C HIS A 8 -1.55 24.16 2.57
N GLU A 9 -2.86 24.10 2.89
CA GLU A 9 -3.61 22.84 2.84
C GLU A 9 -3.68 22.28 1.41
N LEU A 10 -3.93 23.14 0.42
CA LEU A 10 -3.97 22.74 -0.99
C LEU A 10 -2.61 22.25 -1.52
N TRP A 11 -1.51 22.86 -1.06
CA TRP A 11 -0.15 22.43 -1.45
C TRP A 11 0.19 21.04 -0.92
N ASP A 12 -0.22 20.69 0.30
CA ASP A 12 0.02 19.36 0.87
C ASP A 12 -0.80 18.27 0.16
N TYR A 13 -2.06 18.56 -0.22
CA TYR A 13 -2.85 17.65 -1.07
C TYR A 13 -2.23 17.45 -2.45
N LEU A 14 -1.76 18.53 -3.09
CA LEU A 14 -1.13 18.48 -4.42
C LEU A 14 0.17 17.66 -4.40
N ILE A 15 0.96 17.77 -3.33
CA ILE A 15 2.19 16.99 -3.14
C ILE A 15 1.88 15.51 -2.96
N GLY A 16 0.90 15.16 -2.12
CA GLY A 16 0.49 13.76 -1.94
C GLY A 16 -0.06 13.13 -3.21
N TYR A 17 -0.88 13.88 -3.93
CA TYR A 17 -1.43 13.48 -5.21
C TYR A 17 -0.33 13.26 -6.27
N GLY A 18 0.62 14.18 -6.37
CA GLY A 18 1.76 14.05 -7.26
C GLY A 18 2.63 12.84 -6.94
N PHE A 19 2.91 12.58 -5.65
CA PHE A 19 3.72 11.44 -5.22
C PHE A 19 3.06 10.10 -5.57
N SER A 20 1.73 9.99 -5.38
CA SER A 20 0.94 8.80 -5.76
C SER A 20 1.01 8.53 -7.26
N ILE A 21 0.86 9.56 -8.09
CA ILE A 21 0.96 9.42 -9.56
C ILE A 21 2.35 8.95 -9.97
N ILE A 22 3.40 9.57 -9.43
CA ILE A 22 4.78 9.21 -9.75
C ILE A 22 5.06 7.76 -9.38
N LEU A 23 4.65 7.31 -8.19
CA LEU A 23 4.87 5.94 -7.75
C LEU A 23 4.12 4.93 -8.63
N THR A 24 2.91 5.27 -9.05
CA THR A 24 2.12 4.44 -9.97
C THR A 24 2.79 4.34 -11.34
N LEU A 25 3.30 5.46 -11.86
CA LEU A 25 4.05 5.51 -13.12
C LEU A 25 5.33 4.68 -13.04
N ILE A 26 6.07 4.76 -11.92
CA ILE A 26 7.26 3.93 -11.69
C ILE A 26 6.89 2.45 -11.70
N SER A 27 5.83 2.07 -10.98
CA SER A 27 5.35 0.68 -10.93
C SER A 27 5.01 0.15 -12.33
N PHE A 28 4.34 0.95 -13.16
CA PHE A 28 4.03 0.58 -14.55
C PHE A 28 5.27 0.54 -15.45
N ALA A 29 6.16 1.53 -15.31
CA ALA A 29 7.41 1.60 -16.07
C ALA A 29 8.27 0.36 -15.81
N VAL A 30 8.38 -0.09 -14.55
CA VAL A 30 9.09 -1.34 -14.20
C VAL A 30 8.51 -2.53 -14.94
N VAL A 31 7.18 -2.69 -15.01
CA VAL A 31 6.59 -3.81 -15.74
C VAL A 31 6.80 -3.69 -17.24
N VAL A 32 6.68 -2.50 -17.82
CA VAL A 32 6.77 -2.32 -19.27
C VAL A 32 8.21 -2.46 -19.76
N TYR A 33 9.18 -1.85 -19.08
CA TYR A 33 10.58 -1.81 -19.51
C TYR A 33 11.39 -3.02 -19.01
N LEU A 34 11.16 -3.47 -17.77
CA LEU A 34 11.98 -4.53 -17.16
C LEU A 34 11.45 -5.94 -17.43
N ARG A 35 10.24 -6.10 -17.97
CA ARG A 35 9.65 -7.43 -18.28
C ARG A 35 10.48 -8.30 -19.22
N HIS A 36 11.26 -7.70 -20.13
CA HIS A 36 12.13 -8.46 -21.04
C HIS A 36 13.54 -8.70 -20.49
N ILE A 37 13.94 -8.01 -19.42
CA ILE A 37 15.33 -8.00 -18.93
C ILE A 37 15.48 -8.67 -17.57
N ALA A 38 14.45 -8.62 -16.71
CA ALA A 38 14.50 -9.12 -15.35
C ALA A 38 13.66 -10.39 -15.14
N SER A 39 14.09 -11.24 -14.22
CA SER A 39 13.30 -12.40 -13.76
C SER A 39 11.98 -11.93 -13.12
N ILE A 40 10.93 -12.74 -13.28
CA ILE A 40 9.59 -12.52 -12.71
C ILE A 40 9.69 -12.25 -11.19
N GLY A 41 10.60 -12.93 -10.48
CA GLY A 41 10.79 -12.71 -9.04
C GLY A 41 11.31 -11.32 -8.68
N VAL A 42 12.19 -10.75 -9.52
CA VAL A 42 12.73 -9.38 -9.31
C VAL A 42 11.66 -8.33 -9.60
N ILE A 43 10.87 -8.53 -10.66
CA ILE A 43 9.77 -7.62 -10.99
C ILE A 43 8.72 -7.66 -9.87
N ALA A 44 8.35 -8.86 -9.42
CA ALA A 44 7.38 -9.04 -8.35
C ALA A 44 7.81 -8.37 -7.03
N SER A 45 9.10 -8.45 -6.66
CA SER A 45 9.59 -7.80 -5.44
C SER A 45 9.55 -6.27 -5.52
N ILE A 46 9.93 -5.68 -6.66
CA ILE A 46 9.85 -4.23 -6.87
C ILE A 46 8.39 -3.75 -6.82
N LEU A 47 7.48 -4.49 -7.45
CA LEU A 47 6.05 -4.19 -7.40
C LEU A 47 5.47 -4.30 -5.99
N ALA A 48 5.88 -5.30 -5.22
CA ALA A 48 5.46 -5.43 -3.83
C ALA A 48 5.88 -4.20 -3.00
N VAL A 49 7.12 -3.72 -3.16
CA VAL A 49 7.60 -2.52 -2.47
C VAL A 49 6.84 -1.26 -2.91
N CYS A 50 6.58 -1.11 -4.22
CA CYS A 50 5.75 -0.01 -4.72
C CYS A 50 4.32 -0.07 -4.16
N ALA A 51 3.71 -1.25 -4.12
CA ALA A 51 2.35 -1.44 -3.62
C ALA A 51 2.24 -1.08 -2.13
N VAL A 52 3.19 -1.55 -1.30
CA VAL A 52 3.20 -1.19 0.13
C VAL A 52 3.37 0.32 0.29
N THR A 53 4.35 0.92 -0.40
CA THR A 53 4.60 2.37 -0.33
C THR A 53 3.38 3.17 -0.79
N GLN A 54 2.66 2.70 -1.80
CA GLN A 54 1.44 3.32 -2.30
C GLN A 54 0.32 3.32 -1.25
N VAL A 55 0.14 2.22 -0.52
CA VAL A 55 -0.82 2.15 0.59
C VAL A 55 -0.49 3.19 1.65
N PHE A 56 0.78 3.36 2.02
CA PHE A 56 1.19 4.38 2.98
C PHE A 56 0.89 5.81 2.49
N VAL A 57 1.20 6.12 1.22
CA VAL A 57 0.94 7.44 0.63
C VAL A 57 -0.57 7.75 0.66
N GLN A 58 -1.41 6.78 0.28
CA GLN A 58 -2.86 6.93 0.30
C GLN A 58 -3.38 7.16 1.73
N LEU A 59 -2.90 6.40 2.71
CA LEU A 59 -3.33 6.52 4.10
C LEU A 59 -2.89 7.84 4.74
N VAL A 60 -1.76 8.42 4.34
CA VAL A 60 -1.27 9.68 4.91
C VAL A 60 -1.88 10.90 4.23
N TYR A 61 -1.86 10.94 2.89
CA TYR A 61 -2.24 12.14 2.14
C TYR A 61 -3.73 12.24 1.81
N PHE A 62 -4.39 11.11 1.49
CA PHE A 62 -5.82 11.12 1.17
C PHE A 62 -6.69 11.01 2.41
N LEU A 63 -6.34 10.12 3.34
CA LEU A 63 -7.01 10.02 4.62
C LEU A 63 -6.43 11.05 5.59
N HIS A 64 -6.52 12.32 5.19
CA HIS A 64 -6.02 13.49 5.91
C HIS A 64 -6.52 13.48 7.36
N ILE A 65 -5.76 12.84 8.26
CA ILE A 65 -6.09 12.78 9.68
C ILE A 65 -5.92 14.21 10.19
N LYS A 66 -7.02 14.96 10.22
CA LYS A 66 -7.03 16.29 10.80
C LYS A 66 -6.58 16.16 12.25
N ARG A 67 -5.37 16.64 12.51
CA ARG A 67 -4.69 16.61 13.80
C ARG A 67 -5.35 17.52 14.85
N ASN A 68 -6.48 18.16 14.53
CA ASN A 68 -7.01 19.32 15.25
C ASN A 68 -8.33 19.10 16.01
N GLU A 69 -9.16 18.10 15.72
CA GLU A 69 -10.50 18.08 16.35
C GLU A 69 -10.87 16.80 17.11
N ASN A 70 -10.23 15.65 16.84
CA ASN A 70 -10.43 14.42 17.62
C ASN A 70 -9.06 13.77 17.93
N GLY A 71 -8.44 14.20 19.02
CA GLY A 71 -7.07 13.83 19.39
C GLY A 71 -6.80 12.33 19.38
N GLY A 72 -5.89 11.86 18.51
CA GLY A 72 -5.28 10.53 18.55
C GLY A 72 -6.18 9.31 18.25
N TRP A 73 -7.49 9.37 18.55
CA TRP A 73 -8.41 8.23 18.45
C TRP A 73 -8.61 7.75 17.02
N ASN A 74 -8.59 8.66 16.03
CA ASN A 74 -8.67 8.27 14.61
C ASN A 74 -7.41 7.52 14.15
N LEU A 75 -6.23 7.95 14.60
CA LEU A 75 -4.98 7.25 14.32
C LEU A 75 -4.96 5.86 14.99
N ALA A 76 -5.45 5.77 16.23
CA ALA A 76 -5.57 4.50 16.94
C ALA A 76 -6.52 3.52 16.22
N ALA A 77 -7.67 3.99 15.75
CA ALA A 77 -8.61 3.18 14.97
C ALA A 77 -8.02 2.71 13.63
N LEU A 78 -7.24 3.58 12.95
CA LEU A 78 -6.55 3.23 11.71
C LEU A 78 -5.50 2.15 11.95
N LEU A 79 -4.63 2.31 12.95
CA LEU A 79 -3.62 1.31 13.29
C LEU A 79 -4.26 -0.02 13.70
N PHE A 80 -5.34 0.01 14.47
CA PHE A 80 -6.09 -1.20 14.82
C PHE A 80 -6.63 -1.92 13.57
N THR A 81 -7.22 -1.17 12.64
CA THR A 81 -7.69 -1.72 11.36
C THR A 81 -6.55 -2.29 10.52
N ALA A 82 -5.39 -1.62 10.48
CA ALA A 82 -4.22 -2.09 9.76
C ALA A 82 -3.67 -3.41 10.33
N VAL A 83 -3.63 -3.55 11.66
CA VAL A 83 -3.24 -4.81 12.32
C VAL A 83 -4.21 -5.94 11.95
N ILE A 84 -5.52 -5.68 12.01
CA ILE A 84 -6.53 -6.67 11.59
C ILE A 84 -6.33 -7.06 10.13
N LEU A 85 -6.11 -6.09 9.24
CA LEU A 85 -5.90 -6.34 7.82
C LEU A 85 -4.67 -7.23 7.58
N LEU A 86 -3.55 -6.97 8.25
CA LEU A 86 -2.34 -7.80 8.18
C LEU A 86 -2.61 -9.22 8.71
N MET A 87 -3.35 -9.34 9.81
CA MET A 87 -3.78 -10.62 10.38
C MET A 87 -4.63 -11.42 9.39
N VAL A 88 -5.61 -10.78 8.75
CA VAL A 88 -6.53 -11.46 7.81
C VAL A 88 -5.79 -11.86 6.53
N ILE A 89 -5.00 -10.97 5.93
CA ILE A 89 -4.27 -11.28 4.69
C ILE A 89 -3.18 -12.33 4.97
N GLY A 90 -2.37 -12.12 5.99
CA GLY A 90 -1.29 -13.04 6.36
C GLY A 90 -1.83 -14.39 6.83
N GLY A 91 -2.85 -14.37 7.69
CA GLY A 91 -3.51 -15.56 8.21
C GLY A 91 -4.25 -16.35 7.13
N SER A 92 -5.03 -15.70 6.27
CA SER A 92 -5.71 -16.39 5.16
C SER A 92 -4.72 -17.00 4.17
N GLY A 93 -3.68 -16.26 3.77
CA GLY A 93 -2.63 -16.77 2.90
C GLY A 93 -1.90 -17.96 3.50
N TRP A 94 -1.54 -17.89 4.79
CA TRP A 94 -0.90 -18.98 5.51
C TRP A 94 -1.78 -20.22 5.62
N VAL A 95 -3.04 -20.04 6.03
CA VAL A 95 -4.00 -21.16 6.17
C VAL A 95 -4.24 -21.82 4.82
N MET A 96 -4.43 -21.05 3.75
CA MET A 96 -4.61 -21.59 2.40
C MET A 96 -3.36 -22.34 1.91
N TYR A 97 -2.17 -21.80 2.15
CA TYR A 97 -0.92 -22.47 1.79
C TYR A 97 -0.75 -23.79 2.56
N TYR A 98 -0.97 -23.77 3.87
CA TYR A 98 -0.87 -24.96 4.72
C TYR A 98 -1.90 -26.03 4.32
N LEU A 99 -3.14 -25.61 4.07
CA LEU A 99 -4.21 -26.50 3.60
C LEU A 99 -3.88 -27.09 2.23
N HIS A 100 -3.35 -26.29 1.30
CA HIS A 100 -2.92 -26.77 -0.01
C HIS A 100 -1.87 -27.87 0.12
N MET A 101 -0.83 -27.66 0.93
CA MET A 101 0.20 -28.68 1.16
C MET A 101 -0.34 -29.94 1.85
N ASN A 102 -1.34 -29.82 2.71
CA ASN A 102 -1.87 -30.94 3.49
C ASN A 102 -3.06 -31.65 2.81
N MET A 103 -3.68 -31.05 1.80
CA MET A 103 -4.84 -31.63 1.07
C MET A 103 -4.52 -32.02 -0.37
N MET A 104 -3.30 -31.76 -0.87
CA MET A 104 -2.84 -32.34 -2.12
C MET A 104 -2.29 -33.76 -1.86
N PRO A 105 -3.01 -34.85 -2.19
CA PRO A 105 -2.41 -36.17 -2.23
C PRO A 105 -1.33 -36.18 -3.31
N GLU A 106 -0.18 -36.77 -2.99
CA GLU A 106 0.87 -37.07 -3.94
C GLU A 106 0.24 -37.88 -5.08
N LEU A 107 0.13 -37.30 -6.28
CA LEU A 107 -0.26 -38.05 -7.47
C LEU A 107 0.98 -38.86 -7.92
N PRO A 108 0.96 -40.20 -7.88
CA PRO A 108 1.98 -40.99 -8.54
C PRO A 108 1.77 -40.92 -10.06
N ILE A 109 2.51 -40.04 -10.74
CA ILE A 109 2.93 -40.22 -12.14
C ILE A 109 4.39 -39.82 -12.30
#